data_AF-A0A202DUM5-F1
#
_entry.id   AF-A0A202DUM5-F1
#
_cell.length_a   1.000
_cell.length_b   1.000
_cell.length_c   1.000
_cell.angle_alpha   90.00
_cell.angle_beta   90.00
_cell.angle_gamma   90.00
#
_symmetry.space_group_name_H-M   'P 1'
#
loop_
_entity.id
_entity.type
_entity.pdbx_description
1 polymer ?
#
loop_
_entity_poly.entity_id
_entity_poly.type
_entity_poly.pdbx_seq_one_letter_code
_entity_poly.pdbx_strand_id
1 'polypeptide(L)'
;QCPESKGYHIAPEYGIVEIIASDGTAARDGEEGRLIATGLHNRAFPLIRYDTMDFAIASERRCTCGRTLPIIRNGQQIERIECVRLRERGK
;
A
#
# COMPACT_ATOMS: atom_id res chain seq x y z
N GLN A 1 -7.91 4.00 -9.06
CA GLN A 1 -8.78 2.87 -8.69
C GLN A 1 -9.31 2.23 -9.97
N CYS A 2 -9.44 0.90 -10.02
CA CYS A 2 -10.05 0.21 -11.16
C CYS A 2 -11.59 0.17 -11.00
N PRO A 3 -12.39 0.43 -12.05
CA PRO A 3 -13.86 0.33 -11.97
C PRO A 3 -14.36 -1.12 -11.92
N GLU A 4 -13.67 -2.06 -12.56
CA GLU A 4 -14.07 -3.48 -12.70
C GLU A 4 -13.58 -4.36 -11.53
N SER A 5 -12.62 -3.88 -10.75
CA SER A 5 -12.02 -4.62 -9.64
C SER A 5 -11.83 -3.71 -8.45
N LYS A 6 -12.06 -4.20 -7.22
CA LYS A 6 -11.89 -3.44 -5.97
C LYS A 6 -10.42 -3.19 -5.59
N GLY A 7 -9.60 -2.73 -6.53
CA GLY A 7 -8.16 -2.52 -6.36
C GLY A 7 -7.60 -1.34 -7.15
N TYR A 8 -6.30 -1.12 -7.01
CA TYR A 8 -5.56 -0.03 -7.65
C TYR A 8 -4.52 -0.58 -8.60
N HIS A 9 -4.55 -0.11 -9.84
CA HIS A 9 -3.46 -0.36 -10.77
C HIS A 9 -2.24 0.48 -10.40
N ILE A 10 -1.08 -0.15 -10.43
CA ILE A 10 0.21 0.49 -10.26
C ILE A 10 0.74 0.85 -11.64
N ALA A 11 1.19 2.08 -11.82
CA ALA A 11 1.89 2.55 -13.01
C ALA A 11 3.41 2.43 -12.77
N PRO A 12 4.06 1.30 -13.15
CA PRO A 12 5.48 1.07 -12.87
C PRO A 12 6.40 2.11 -13.52
N GLU A 13 5.93 2.79 -14.58
CA GLU A 13 6.62 3.90 -15.22
C GLU A 13 6.69 5.16 -14.35
N TYR A 14 5.79 5.32 -13.38
CA TYR A 14 5.77 6.46 -12.46
C TYR A 14 6.50 6.18 -11.14
N GLY A 15 6.46 4.93 -10.69
CA GLY A 15 7.01 4.55 -9.41
C GLY A 15 7.03 3.05 -9.19
N ILE A 16 7.82 2.63 -8.21
CA ILE A 16 7.89 1.25 -7.75
C ILE A 16 7.09 1.16 -6.44
N VAL A 17 6.25 0.13 -6.34
CA VAL A 17 5.48 -0.17 -5.14
C VAL A 17 5.89 -1.56 -4.64
N GLU A 18 6.21 -1.64 -3.36
CA GLU A 18 6.53 -2.88 -2.67
C GLU A 18 5.53 -3.08 -1.52
N ILE A 19 5.03 -4.29 -1.32
CA ILE A 19 4.23 -4.65 -0.15
C ILE A 19 5.13 -5.48 0.77
N ILE A 20 5.40 -4.96 1.97
CA ILE A 20 6.32 -5.58 2.92
C ILE A 20 5.52 -6.22 4.07
N ALA A 21 5.68 -7.53 4.22
CA ALA A 21 5.05 -8.31 5.29
C ALA A 21 5.60 -7.91 6.68
N SER A 22 4.94 -8.41 7.73
CA SER A 22 5.32 -8.10 9.12
C SER A 22 6.72 -8.58 9.51
N ASP A 23 7.23 -9.62 8.85
CA ASP A 23 8.58 -10.16 9.03
C ASP A 23 9.66 -9.39 8.24
N GLY A 24 9.26 -8.37 7.48
CA GLY A 24 10.17 -7.56 6.66
C GLY A 24 10.44 -8.11 5.27
N THR A 25 9.85 -9.24 4.89
CA THR A 25 9.98 -9.83 3.55
C THR A 25 8.91 -9.27 2.58
N ALA A 26 9.04 -9.59 1.29
CA ALA A 26 8.01 -9.25 0.31
C ALA A 26 6.74 -10.08 0.57
N ALA A 27 5.60 -9.41 0.67
CA ALA A 27 4.31 -10.06 0.89
C ALA A 27 3.91 -10.95 -0.30
N ARG A 28 3.35 -12.12 -0.01
CA ARG A 28 2.87 -13.09 -0.99
C ARG A 28 1.52 -12.70 -1.58
N ASP A 29 1.09 -13.33 -2.68
CA ASP A 29 -0.25 -13.11 -3.24
C ASP A 29 -1.34 -13.29 -2.16
N GLY A 30 -2.15 -12.25 -1.94
CA GLY A 30 -3.20 -12.26 -0.92
C GLY A 30 -2.77 -11.91 0.50
N GLU A 31 -1.49 -11.70 0.74
CA GLU A 31 -0.98 -11.26 2.04
C GLU A 31 -1.06 -9.73 2.18
N GLU A 32 -1.46 -9.26 3.36
CA GLU A 32 -1.44 -7.85 3.72
C GLU A 32 -0.05 -7.44 4.22
N GLY A 33 0.40 -6.26 3.82
CA GLY A 33 1.64 -5.68 4.31
C GLY A 33 1.67 -4.17 4.16
N ARG A 34 2.76 -3.56 4.61
CA ARG A 34 2.99 -2.11 4.49
C ARG A 34 3.25 -1.73 3.04
N LEU A 35 2.65 -0.63 2.61
CA LEU A 35 2.85 -0.04 1.29
C LEU A 35 4.12 0.81 1.30
N ILE A 36 5.15 0.36 0.60
CA ILE A 36 6.40 1.11 0.41
C ILE A 36 6.44 1.63 -1.03
N ALA A 37 6.70 2.92 -1.19
CA ALA A 37 6.68 3.58 -2.49
C ALA A 37 8.03 4.23 -2.84
N THR A 38 8.43 4.12 -4.10
CA THR A 38 9.54 4.86 -4.69
C THR A 38 9.04 5.65 -5.89
N GLY A 39 9.13 6.98 -5.83
CA GLY A 39 8.72 7.87 -6.92
C GLY A 39 9.89 8.20 -7.84
N LEU A 40 9.72 8.00 -9.16
CA LEU A 40 10.82 8.13 -10.12
C LEU A 40 10.92 9.52 -10.79
N HIS A 41 9.87 10.34 -10.69
CA HIS A 41 9.78 11.63 -11.42
C HIS A 41 9.98 12.87 -10.56
N ASN A 42 9.89 12.78 -9.23
CA ASN A 42 10.07 13.92 -8.35
C ASN A 42 11.56 14.18 -8.07
N ARG A 43 12.14 15.16 -8.78
CA ARG A 43 13.56 15.54 -8.63
C ARG A 43 13.85 16.46 -7.45
N ALA A 44 12.85 17.21 -6.99
CA ALA A 44 13.02 18.15 -5.87
C ALA A 44 13.00 17.42 -4.52
N PHE A 45 12.09 16.44 -4.39
CA PHE A 45 11.94 15.59 -3.21
C PHE A 45 11.83 14.13 -3.62
N PRO A 46 12.96 13.46 -3.90
CA PRO A 46 12.94 12.05 -4.27
C PRO A 46 12.48 11.21 -3.08
N LEU A 47 11.42 10.43 -3.29
CA LEU A 47 10.95 9.44 -2.33
C LEU A 47 11.51 8.08 -2.75
N ILE A 48 12.40 7.51 -1.93
CA ILE A 48 13.06 6.23 -2.18
C ILE A 48 12.74 5.29 -1.01
N ARG A 49 12.10 4.16 -1.31
CA ARG A 49 11.58 3.19 -0.32
C ARG A 49 10.88 3.89 0.85
N TYR A 50 10.03 4.86 0.51
CA TYR A 50 9.29 5.64 1.50
C TYR A 50 8.14 4.80 2.05
N ASP A 51 8.09 4.68 3.39
CA ASP A 51 6.98 4.03 4.09
C ASP A 51 5.78 4.99 4.11
N THR A 52 4.72 4.65 3.37
CA THR A 52 3.52 5.51 3.32
C THR A 52 2.70 5.41 4.60
N MET A 53 3.04 4.46 5.48
CA MET A 53 2.28 4.09 6.68
C MET A 53 0.89 3.52 6.37
N ASP A 54 0.63 3.17 5.11
CA ASP A 54 -0.60 2.48 4.69
C ASP A 54 -0.37 0.97 4.58
N PHE A 55 -1.48 0.24 4.54
CA PHE A 55 -1.50 -1.20 4.31
C PHE A 55 -2.21 -1.52 2.99
N ALA A 56 -1.68 -2.51 2.28
CA ALA A 56 -2.27 -3.03 1.06
C ALA A 56 -2.11 -4.55 0.99
N ILE A 57 -3.01 -5.20 0.24
CA ILE A 57 -2.95 -6.63 -0.01
C ILE A 57 -2.26 -6.85 -1.36
N ALA A 58 -1.16 -7.59 -1.34
CA ALA A 58 -0.43 -7.98 -2.54
C ALA A 58 -1.33 -8.82 -3.46
N SER A 59 -1.18 -8.60 -4.78
CA SER A 59 -1.96 -9.30 -5.78
C SER A 59 -1.13 -9.54 -7.04
N GLU A 60 -0.90 -10.80 -7.37
CA GLU A 60 -0.28 -11.23 -8.63
C GLU A 60 -1.32 -11.41 -9.75
N ARG A 61 -2.60 -11.25 -9.42
CA ARG A 61 -3.71 -11.46 -10.36
C ARG A 61 -3.72 -10.39 -11.44
N ARG A 62 -4.02 -10.79 -12.67
CA ARG A 62 -4.36 -9.87 -13.75
C ARG A 62 -5.78 -9.35 -13.56
N CYS A 63 -5.98 -8.06 -13.76
CA CYS A 63 -7.30 -7.47 -13.73
C CYS A 63 -8.08 -7.79 -15.02
N THR A 64 -9.39 -8.00 -14.91
CA THR A 64 -10.30 -8.24 -16.03
C THR A 64 -10.66 -6.97 -16.83
N CYS A 65 -10.24 -5.78 -16.37
CA CYS A 65 -10.54 -4.51 -17.02
C CYS A 65 -9.79 -4.27 -18.35
N GLY A 66 -8.94 -5.21 -18.77
CA GLY A 66 -8.14 -5.13 -19.99
C GLY A 66 -6.78 -4.45 -19.84
N ARG A 67 -6.49 -3.79 -18.70
CA ARG A 67 -5.16 -3.22 -18.42
C ARG A 67 -4.18 -4.33 -18.02
N THR A 68 -2.97 -4.26 -18.55
CA THR A 68 -1.85 -5.19 -18.22
C THR A 68 -1.01 -4.73 -17.03
N LEU A 69 -1.44 -3.66 -16.35
CA LEU A 69 -0.74 -3.09 -15.20
C LEU A 69 -0.90 -3.97 -13.97
N PRO A 70 0.15 -4.09 -13.11
CA PRO A 70 0.03 -4.71 -11.80
C PRO A 70 -1.12 -4.10 -10.99
N ILE A 71 -1.70 -4.89 -10.10
CA ILE A 71 -2.81 -4.44 -9.26
C ILE A 71 -2.52 -4.79 -7.81
N ILE A 72 -2.85 -3.87 -6.91
CA ILE A 72 -2.93 -4.14 -5.46
C ILE A 72 -4.36 -3.97 -5.01
N ARG A 73 -4.73 -4.65 -3.91
CA ARG A 73 -6.06 -4.51 -3.31
C ARG A 73 -5.95 -3.65 -2.05
N ASN A 74 -7.05 -3.01 -1.68
CA ASN A 74 -7.11 -2.24 -0.43
C ASN A 74 -6.77 -3.17 0.74
N GLY A 75 -5.78 -2.78 1.52
CA GLY A 75 -5.61 -3.30 2.87
C GLY A 75 -6.61 -2.64 3.80
N GLN A 76 -6.78 -3.21 4.98
CA GLN A 76 -7.52 -2.53 6.04
C GLN A 76 -6.68 -1.32 6.46
N GLN A 77 -7.16 -0.10 6.15
CA GLN A 77 -6.72 1.07 6.87
C GLN A 77 -6.92 0.74 8.35
N ILE A 78 -5.86 0.77 9.15
CA ILE A 78 -5.99 0.65 10.60
C ILE A 78 -6.70 1.94 11.05
N GLU A 79 -8.00 2.00 10.86
CA GLU A 79 -8.90 2.96 11.48
C GLU A 79 -8.94 2.64 12.99
N ARG A 80 -7.85 2.94 13.69
CA ARG A 80 -7.82 3.13 15.13
C ARG A 80 -6.52 3.78 15.54
N ILE A 81 -6.48 5.10 15.33
CA ILE A 81 -5.87 6.00 16.29
C ILE A 81 -6.56 5.74 17.65
N GLU A 82 -6.04 4.81 18.44
CA GLU A 82 -6.24 4.82 19.90
C GLU A 82 -5.18 5.72 20.59
N CYS A 83 -4.59 6.67 19.86
CA CYS A 83 -3.68 7.67 20.43
C CYS A 83 -4.41 8.79 21.18
N VAL A 84 -5.75 8.92 21.07
CA VAL A 84 -6.55 9.92 21.82
C VAL A 84 -7.44 9.23 22.86
N ARG A 85 -6.85 8.47 23.79
CA ARG A 85 -7.47 8.19 25.11
C ARG A 85 -6.46 8.08 26.27
N LEU A 86 -5.28 8.68 26.13
CA LEU A 86 -4.42 8.96 27.29
C LEU A 86 -4.83 10.28 27.93
N ARG A 87 -5.83 10.21 28.81
CA ARG A 87 -6.08 11.05 30.00
C ARG A 87 -7.58 11.06 30.26
N GLU A 88 -8.01 10.25 31.24
CA GLU A 88 -9.04 10.56 32.23
C GLU A 88 -9.44 9.27 32.96
N ARG A 89 -8.63 8.90 33.95
CA ARG A 89 -9.09 8.40 35.27
C ARG A 89 -7.89 8.02 36.13
N GLY A 90 -7.49 8.99 36.93
CA GLY A 90 -6.44 8.90 37.94
C GLY A 90 -6.62 10.04 38.93
N LYS A 91 -7.84 10.17 39.47
CA LYS A 91 -8.18 10.79 40.75
C LYS A 91 -9.43 10.10 41.27
#